data_AF-A0A7S4I8P5-F1
#
_entry.id   AF-A0A7S4I8P5-F1
#
_cell.length_a   1.000
_cell.length_b   1.000
_cell.length_c   1.000
_cell.angle_alpha   90.00
_cell.angle_beta   90.00
_cell.angle_gamma   90.00
#
_symmetry.space_group_name_H-M   'P 1'
#
loop_
_entity.id
_entity.type
_entity.pdbx_description
1 polymer ?
#
loop_
_entity_poly.entity_id
_entity_poly.type
_entity_poly.pdbx_seq_one_letter_code
_entity_poly.pdbx_strand_id
1 'polypeptide(L)'
;MVFYVDKTIKLWKLCKKNIKQVSTPEASGKLTFPSVTTTESTIVASSKKVFANAHAYHINSISLNSDGETYISADDLRINLWNIEISEQSFNIVDIKPANMEELSEVITSAAFHPKHCNLFMYSSSKGSIKLNDTRQNALCDQHSKYFEEPEDPSAKSFFS
;
A
#
# COMPACT_ATOMS: atom_id res chain seq x y z
N MET A 1 -0.32 2.26 10.68
CA MET A 1 0.54 1.27 10.02
C MET A 1 -0.30 0.51 9.01
N VAL A 2 0.20 0.34 7.79
CA VAL A 2 -0.51 -0.38 6.72
C VAL A 2 0.20 -1.71 6.50
N PHE A 3 -0.57 -2.80 6.42
CA PHE A 3 -0.07 -4.14 6.15
C PHE A 3 -0.89 -4.78 5.05
N TYR A 4 -0.31 -5.71 4.31
CA TYR A 4 -1.05 -6.56 3.39
C TYR A 4 -0.85 -8.03 3.75
N VAL A 5 -1.87 -8.84 3.44
CA VAL A 5 -1.82 -10.30 3.50
C VAL A 5 -2.52 -10.80 2.25
N ASP A 6 -1.78 -11.51 1.40
CA ASP A 6 -2.28 -12.04 0.14
C ASP A 6 -2.90 -10.93 -0.74
N LYS A 7 -4.24 -10.89 -0.87
CA LYS A 7 -4.98 -9.91 -1.71
C LYS A 7 -5.65 -8.79 -0.92
N THR A 8 -5.39 -8.70 0.39
CA THR A 8 -6.09 -7.77 1.29
C THR A 8 -5.11 -6.86 2.00
N ILE A 9 -5.44 -5.57 2.07
CA ILE A 9 -4.67 -4.54 2.78
C ILE A 9 -5.46 -4.09 4.02
N LYS A 10 -4.79 -3.88 5.15
CA LYS A 10 -5.40 -3.43 6.40
C LYS A 10 -4.67 -2.22 6.96
N LEU A 11 -5.44 -1.20 7.32
CA LEU A 11 -4.95 -0.03 8.05
C LEU A 11 -5.13 -0.25 9.54
N TRP A 12 -4.03 -0.25 10.28
CA TRP A 12 -4.00 -0.42 11.73
C TRP A 12 -3.64 0.88 12.44
N LYS A 13 -4.42 1.20 13.48
CA LYS A 13 -4.12 2.28 14.42
C LYS A 13 -3.50 1.69 15.69
N LEU A 14 -2.32 2.19 16.03
CA LEU A 14 -1.65 1.91 17.29
C LEU A 14 -1.93 3.06 18.26
N CYS A 15 -2.49 2.75 19.43
CA CYS A 15 -2.83 3.74 20.45
C CYS A 15 -2.18 3.36 21.78
N LYS A 16 -1.57 4.33 22.45
CA LYS A 16 -1.27 4.21 23.88
C LYS A 16 -2.57 4.39 24.66
N LYS A 17 -3.00 3.36 25.38
CA LYS A 17 -4.19 3.37 26.23
C LYS A 17 -3.76 3.39 27.68
N ASN A 18 -4.15 4.44 28.39
CA ASN A 18 -3.98 4.53 29.83
C ASN A 18 -5.11 3.76 30.50
N ILE A 19 -4.75 2.76 31.31
CA ILE A 19 -5.67 2.03 32.18
C ILE A 19 -6.06 2.96 33.30
N LYS A 20 -7.35 3.25 33.38
CA LYS A 20 -7.95 4.18 34.32
C LYS A 20 -8.76 3.37 35.32
N GLN A 21 -8.41 3.46 36.59
CA GLN A 21 -9.21 2.93 37.68
C GLN A 21 -10.18 4.02 38.13
N VAL A 22 -11.46 3.66 38.18
CA VAL A 22 -12.53 4.56 38.60
C VAL A 22 -12.91 4.19 40.02
N SER A 23 -12.80 5.13 40.95
CA SER A 23 -13.36 4.97 42.30
C SER A 23 -14.75 5.62 42.34
N THR A 24 -15.77 4.80 42.60
CA THR A 24 -17.13 5.27 42.85
C THR A 24 -17.31 5.53 44.35
N PRO A 25 -17.73 6.74 44.76
CA PRO A 25 -18.05 7.02 46.15
C PRO A 25 -19.24 6.17 46.62
N GLU A 26 -19.17 5.65 47.85
CA GLU A 26 -20.25 4.86 48.46
C GLU A 26 -21.53 5.71 48.63
N ALA A 27 -22.69 5.05 48.52
CA ALA A 27 -24.01 5.68 48.51
C ALA A 27 -24.35 6.34 49.86
N SER A 28 -23.86 7.56 50.05
CA SER A 28 -24.04 8.39 51.25
C SER A 28 -25.18 9.41 51.10
N GLY A 29 -26.08 9.22 50.12
CA GLY A 29 -27.17 10.15 49.81
C GLY A 29 -26.74 11.49 49.21
N LYS A 30 -25.43 11.67 48.96
CA LYS A 30 -24.84 12.90 48.41
C LYS A 30 -24.19 12.61 47.06
N LEU A 31 -24.66 13.29 46.01
CA LEU A 31 -24.11 13.17 44.66
C LEU A 31 -22.66 13.65 44.63
N THR A 32 -21.75 12.76 44.22
CA THR A 32 -20.32 13.04 44.07
C THR A 32 -19.82 12.42 42.77
N PHE A 33 -18.89 13.10 42.10
CA PHE A 33 -18.31 12.61 40.86
C PHE A 33 -17.34 11.47 41.13
N PRO A 34 -17.31 10.43 40.28
CA PRO A 34 -16.31 9.38 40.37
C PRO A 34 -14.91 9.95 40.10
N SER A 35 -13.93 9.55 40.91
CA SER A 35 -12.53 9.93 40.72
C SER A 35 -11.82 8.92 39.80
N VAL A 36 -10.91 9.41 38.98
CA VAL A 36 -10.21 8.61 37.96
C VAL A 36 -8.71 8.70 38.19
N THR A 37 -8.10 7.58 38.55
CA THR A 37 -6.64 7.47 38.70
C THR A 37 -6.07 6.63 37.57
N THR A 38 -5.00 7.09 36.94
CA THR A 38 -4.28 6.32 35.91
C THR A 38 -3.27 5.41 36.60
N THR A 39 -3.39 4.10 36.41
CA THR A 39 -2.50 3.10 37.03
C THR A 39 -1.36 2.72 36.08
N GLU A 40 -1.69 2.32 34.86
CA GLU A 40 -0.73 1.79 33.89
C GLU A 40 -1.05 2.26 32.47
N SER A 41 -0.09 2.11 31.56
CA SER A 41 -0.31 2.41 30.14
C SER A 41 0.10 1.22 29.28
N THR A 42 -0.80 0.79 28.39
CA THR A 42 -0.55 -0.30 27.45
C THR A 42 -0.68 0.18 26.01
N ILE A 43 -0.12 -0.57 25.06
CA ILE A 43 -0.24 -0.30 23.63
C ILE A 43 -1.31 -1.21 23.03
N VAL A 44 -2.30 -0.61 22.37
CA VAL A 44 -3.41 -1.35 21.73
C VAL A 44 -3.36 -1.12 20.23
N ALA A 45 -3.39 -2.22 19.47
CA ALA A 45 -3.56 -2.19 18.02
C ALA A 45 -5.03 -2.43 17.65
N SER A 46 -5.58 -1.61 16.75
CA SER A 46 -6.94 -1.77 16.24
C SER A 46 -6.97 -1.65 14.71
N SER A 47 -7.61 -2.60 14.04
CA SER A 47 -7.84 -2.53 12.60
C SER A 47 -8.91 -1.47 12.33
N LYS A 48 -8.57 -0.47 11.53
CA LYS A 48 -9.46 0.65 11.18
C LYS A 48 -10.16 0.45 9.86
N LYS A 49 -9.45 -0.03 8.85
CA LYS A 49 -9.98 -0.22 7.50
C LYS A 49 -9.39 -1.46 6.86
N VAL A 50 -10.16 -2.04 5.96
CA VAL A 50 -9.79 -3.19 5.13
C VAL A 50 -10.03 -2.77 3.68
N PHE A 51 -9.01 -2.89 2.84
CA PHE A 51 -9.08 -2.65 1.40
C PHE A 51 -8.92 -4.01 0.73
N ALA A 52 -9.96 -4.46 0.02
CA ALA A 52 -10.05 -5.82 -0.50
C ALA A 52 -10.61 -5.83 -1.93
N ASN A 53 -10.55 -6.99 -2.59
CA ASN A 53 -11.19 -7.26 -3.88
C ASN A 53 -10.72 -6.40 -5.08
N ALA A 54 -9.61 -5.67 -4.96
CA ALA A 54 -9.04 -4.92 -6.07
C ALA A 54 -7.92 -5.66 -6.83
N HIS A 55 -7.35 -6.69 -6.21
CA HIS A 55 -6.25 -7.48 -6.79
C HIS A 55 -6.73 -8.88 -7.16
N ALA A 56 -6.40 -9.29 -8.39
CA ALA A 56 -6.64 -10.65 -8.85
C ALA A 56 -5.49 -11.58 -8.45
N TYR A 57 -4.28 -11.04 -8.28
CA TYR A 57 -3.04 -11.76 -7.94
C TYR A 57 -2.52 -11.37 -6.55
N HIS A 58 -1.39 -11.95 -6.14
CA HIS A 58 -0.79 -11.68 -4.84
C HIS A 58 -0.20 -10.28 -4.80
N ILE A 59 -0.50 -9.52 -3.75
CA ILE A 59 0.13 -8.22 -3.55
C ILE A 59 1.60 -8.46 -3.19
N ASN A 60 2.51 -7.85 -3.94
CA ASN A 60 3.95 -7.93 -3.69
C ASN A 60 4.50 -6.66 -3.02
N SER A 61 3.80 -5.54 -3.15
CA SER A 61 4.27 -4.26 -2.61
C SER A 61 3.13 -3.29 -2.31
N ILE A 62 3.38 -2.42 -1.32
CA ILE A 62 2.56 -1.27 -0.97
C ILE A 62 3.47 -0.07 -0.76
N SER A 63 3.04 1.12 -1.17
CA SER A 63 3.82 2.34 -1.00
C SER A 63 2.92 3.52 -0.72
N LEU A 64 3.19 4.24 0.37
CA LEU A 64 2.47 5.46 0.73
C LEU A 64 2.93 6.61 -0.15
N ASN A 65 2.00 7.47 -0.54
CA ASN A 65 2.34 8.68 -1.26
C ASN A 65 2.78 9.79 -0.28
N SER A 66 3.58 10.73 -0.79
CA SER A 66 4.05 11.90 -0.04
C SER A 66 2.97 12.97 0.18
N ASP A 67 1.79 12.83 -0.45
CA ASP A 67 0.63 13.70 -0.22
C ASP A 67 -0.07 13.44 1.13
N GLY A 68 0.18 12.29 1.76
CA GLY A 68 -0.45 11.90 3.02
C GLY A 68 -1.89 11.40 2.90
N GLU A 69 -2.44 11.31 1.68
CA GLU A 69 -3.83 10.94 1.41
C GLU A 69 -3.94 9.66 0.59
N THR A 70 -2.98 9.39 -0.29
CA THR A 70 -3.02 8.26 -1.22
C THR A 70 -1.90 7.25 -1.00
N TYR A 71 -2.09 6.05 -1.55
CA TYR A 71 -1.07 5.01 -1.58
C TYR A 71 -1.28 4.08 -2.77
N ILE A 72 -0.25 3.38 -3.20
CA ILE A 72 -0.34 2.35 -4.22
C ILE A 72 -0.18 0.96 -3.62
N SER A 73 -0.80 -0.01 -4.27
CA SER A 73 -0.49 -1.43 -4.10
C SER A 73 -0.28 -2.07 -5.46
N ALA A 74 0.71 -2.96 -5.55
CA ALA A 74 1.00 -3.71 -6.76
C ALA A 74 0.87 -5.21 -6.53
N ASP A 75 0.31 -5.87 -7.53
CA ASP A 75 0.40 -7.32 -7.71
C ASP A 75 1.29 -7.64 -8.93
N ASP A 76 1.25 -8.87 -9.42
CA ASP A 76 2.10 -9.33 -10.52
C ASP A 76 1.81 -8.61 -11.85
N LEU A 77 0.61 -8.07 -12.08
CA LEU A 77 0.22 -7.49 -13.37
C LEU A 77 -0.37 -6.08 -13.28
N ARG A 78 -0.73 -5.63 -12.06
CA ARG A 78 -1.49 -4.40 -11.85
C ARG A 78 -0.95 -3.57 -10.70
N ILE A 79 -1.04 -2.26 -10.86
CA ILE A 79 -0.83 -1.28 -9.79
C ILE A 79 -2.13 -0.48 -9.61
N ASN A 80 -2.62 -0.47 -8.38
CA ASN A 80 -3.82 0.24 -7.98
C ASN A 80 -3.45 1.42 -7.07
N LEU A 81 -4.03 2.59 -7.34
CA LEU A 81 -4.00 3.79 -6.51
C LEU A 81 -5.23 3.79 -5.59
N TRP A 82 -5.01 4.12 -4.33
CA TRP A 82 -6.02 4.15 -3.29
C TRP A 82 -6.01 5.48 -2.56
N ASN A 83 -7.18 5.88 -2.09
CA ASN A 83 -7.29 6.92 -1.07
C ASN A 83 -7.42 6.24 0.31
N ILE A 84 -6.63 6.67 1.30
CA ILE A 84 -6.62 6.10 2.66
C ILE A 84 -8.01 6.23 3.33
N GLU A 85 -8.80 7.21 2.90
CA GLU A 85 -10.13 7.45 3.41
C GLU A 85 -11.21 6.52 2.82
N ILE A 86 -10.99 5.96 1.63
CA ILE A 86 -12.00 5.22 0.85
C ILE A 86 -11.56 3.76 0.69
N SER A 87 -12.27 2.82 1.34
CA SER A 87 -11.95 1.37 1.30
C SER A 87 -12.55 0.60 0.13
N GLU A 88 -13.66 1.10 -0.42
CA GLU A 88 -14.49 0.35 -1.36
C GLU A 88 -14.06 0.51 -2.82
N GLN A 89 -13.13 1.43 -3.09
CA GLN A 89 -12.75 1.80 -4.45
C GLN A 89 -11.23 1.96 -4.55
N SER A 90 -10.71 1.51 -5.68
CA SER A 90 -9.34 1.77 -6.13
C SER A 90 -9.37 2.18 -7.59
N PHE A 91 -8.31 2.86 -8.01
CA PHE A 91 -8.11 3.23 -9.41
C PHE A 91 -6.92 2.47 -9.96
N ASN A 92 -7.12 1.69 -11.02
CA ASN A 92 -6.02 0.99 -11.66
C ASN A 92 -5.21 1.97 -12.51
N ILE A 93 -3.94 2.17 -12.16
CA ILE A 93 -3.05 3.13 -12.85
C ILE A 93 -2.07 2.45 -13.80
N VAL A 94 -1.81 1.15 -13.61
CA VAL A 94 -0.98 0.32 -14.50
C VAL A 94 -1.66 -1.05 -14.62
N ASP A 95 -1.83 -1.51 -15.86
CA ASP A 95 -2.28 -2.87 -16.21
C ASP A 95 -1.38 -3.39 -17.33
N ILE A 96 -0.50 -4.35 -17.01
CA ILE A 96 0.36 -5.01 -18.00
C ILE A 96 -0.19 -6.38 -18.40
N LYS A 97 -1.42 -6.71 -17.99
CA LYS A 97 -2.05 -7.99 -18.31
C LYS A 97 -2.21 -8.13 -19.83
N PRO A 98 -1.62 -9.18 -20.45
CA PRO A 98 -1.80 -9.42 -21.88
C PRO A 98 -3.24 -9.86 -22.19
N ALA A 99 -3.66 -9.69 -23.44
CA ALA A 99 -4.97 -10.18 -23.90
C ALA A 99 -5.06 -11.71 -23.81
N ASN A 100 -3.97 -12.41 -24.15
CA ASN A 100 -3.80 -13.83 -23.95
C ASN A 100 -2.80 -14.10 -22.81
N MET A 101 -3.22 -14.83 -21.78
CA MET A 101 -2.35 -15.18 -20.65
C MET A 101 -1.17 -16.07 -21.04
N GLU A 102 -1.24 -16.79 -22.16
CA GLU A 102 -0.13 -17.60 -22.67
C GLU A 102 1.05 -16.73 -23.16
N GLU A 103 0.79 -15.47 -23.52
CA GLU A 103 1.81 -14.51 -23.97
C GLU A 103 2.45 -13.73 -22.81
N LEU A 104 2.16 -14.12 -21.57
CA LEU A 104 2.70 -13.45 -20.40
C LEU A 104 4.23 -13.63 -20.34
N SER A 105 4.96 -12.54 -20.58
CA SER A 105 6.42 -12.52 -20.57
C SER A 105 7.02 -11.65 -19.46
N GLU A 106 6.20 -10.84 -18.79
CA GLU A 106 6.65 -9.84 -17.83
C GLU A 106 5.70 -9.76 -16.64
N VAL A 107 6.23 -9.71 -15.42
CA VAL A 107 5.47 -9.44 -14.19
C VAL A 107 6.11 -8.31 -13.39
N ILE A 108 5.29 -7.57 -12.65
CA ILE A 108 5.72 -6.53 -11.72
C ILE A 108 6.25 -7.20 -10.46
N THR A 109 7.45 -6.80 -10.03
CA THR A 109 8.13 -7.38 -8.87
C THR A 109 8.10 -6.47 -7.65
N SER A 110 8.04 -5.15 -7.86
CA SER A 110 7.92 -4.16 -6.80
C SER A 110 7.44 -2.83 -7.36
N ALA A 111 6.74 -2.03 -6.55
CA ALA A 111 6.37 -0.67 -6.87
C ALA A 111 6.54 0.26 -5.65
N ALA A 112 7.01 1.48 -5.90
CA ALA A 112 7.22 2.48 -4.86
C ALA A 112 6.97 3.91 -5.35
N PHE A 113 6.34 4.73 -4.51
CA PHE A 113 6.28 6.17 -4.70
C PHE A 113 7.62 6.85 -4.43
N HIS A 114 7.85 7.98 -5.08
CA HIS A 114 8.94 8.86 -4.74
C HIS A 114 8.73 9.47 -3.34
N PRO A 115 9.74 9.50 -2.45
CA PRO A 115 9.59 9.96 -1.06
C PRO A 115 9.26 11.45 -0.87
N LYS A 116 9.10 12.20 -1.97
CA LYS A 116 8.96 13.67 -1.96
C LYS A 116 8.07 14.21 -3.08
N HIS A 117 8.06 13.56 -4.24
CA HIS A 117 7.29 13.99 -5.40
C HIS A 117 6.04 13.11 -5.50
N CYS A 118 4.88 13.69 -5.17
CA CYS A 118 3.63 12.94 -5.08
C CYS A 118 3.11 12.38 -6.41
N ASN A 119 3.65 12.89 -7.53
CA ASN A 119 3.29 12.48 -8.87
C ASN A 119 4.20 11.40 -9.46
N LEU A 120 5.33 11.10 -8.81
CA LEU A 120 6.32 10.16 -9.34
C LEU A 120 6.26 8.84 -8.59
N PHE A 121 6.18 7.75 -9.34
CA PHE A 121 6.37 6.41 -8.80
C PHE A 121 7.13 5.53 -9.80
N MET A 122 7.72 4.47 -9.29
CA MET A 122 8.49 3.52 -10.07
C MET A 122 7.98 2.11 -9.81
N TYR A 123 8.08 1.25 -10.81
CA TYR A 123 7.92 -0.18 -10.63
C TYR A 123 9.02 -0.94 -11.37
N SER A 124 9.43 -2.07 -10.80
CA SER A 124 10.38 -3.00 -11.39
C SER A 124 9.63 -4.20 -11.98
N SER A 125 10.25 -4.85 -12.96
CA SER A 125 9.70 -6.05 -13.57
C SER A 125 10.66 -7.24 -13.52
N SER A 126 10.12 -8.44 -13.76
CA SER A 126 10.87 -9.69 -13.82
C SER A 126 11.91 -9.75 -14.95
N LYS A 127 11.84 -8.82 -15.92
CA LYS A 127 12.86 -8.68 -16.98
C LYS A 127 14.07 -7.84 -16.54
N GLY A 128 14.13 -7.42 -15.28
CA GLY A 128 15.23 -6.58 -14.80
C GLY A 128 15.13 -5.12 -15.21
N SER A 129 13.97 -4.68 -15.72
CA SER A 129 13.72 -3.28 -16.05
C SER A 129 13.02 -2.53 -14.93
N ILE A 130 13.26 -1.22 -14.87
CA ILE A 130 12.64 -0.29 -13.93
C ILE A 130 11.97 0.83 -14.74
N LYS A 131 10.69 1.04 -14.50
CA LYS A 131 9.86 2.01 -15.21
C LYS A 131 9.47 3.14 -14.26
N LEU A 132 9.86 4.38 -14.59
CA LEU A 132 9.46 5.59 -13.87
C LEU A 132 8.25 6.22 -14.56
N ASN A 133 7.20 6.48 -13.78
CA ASN A 133 5.93 7.01 -14.26
C ASN A 133 5.62 8.35 -13.59
N ASP A 134 4.94 9.23 -14.32
CA ASP A 134 4.46 10.53 -13.83
C ASP A 134 2.95 10.62 -14.00
N THR A 135 2.22 10.64 -12.88
CA THR A 135 0.74 10.66 -12.86
C THR A 135 0.15 11.97 -13.39
N ARG A 136 0.96 13.01 -13.61
CA ARG A 136 0.52 14.26 -14.24
C ARG A 136 0.49 14.18 -15.77
N GLN A 137 1.28 13.28 -16.36
CA GLN A 137 1.35 13.15 -17.81
C GLN A 137 0.18 12.35 -18.36
N ASN A 138 -0.16 11.25 -17.68
CA ASN A 138 -1.32 10.44 -18.03
C ASN A 138 -1.95 9.85 -16.76
N ALA A 139 -3.29 9.81 -16.73
CA ALA A 139 -4.03 9.16 -15.66
C ALA A 139 -3.83 7.64 -15.69
N LEU A 140 -3.79 7.07 -16.90
CA LEU A 140 -3.38 5.69 -17.13
C LEU A 140 -1.87 5.75 -17.42
N CYS A 141 -1.02 5.28 -16.51
CA CYS A 141 0.43 5.35 -16.65
C CYS A 141 0.95 4.26 -17.63
N ASP A 142 0.34 4.20 -18.82
CA ASP A 142 0.65 3.30 -19.92
C ASP A 142 1.96 3.68 -20.63
N GLN A 143 2.25 4.97 -20.68
CA GLN A 143 3.52 5.53 -21.12
C GLN A 143 4.39 5.85 -19.91
N HIS A 144 5.57 5.23 -19.86
CA HIS A 144 6.56 5.52 -18.83
C HIS A 144 7.36 6.78 -19.19
N SER A 145 7.59 7.64 -18.21
CA SER A 145 8.41 8.85 -18.38
C SER A 145 9.88 8.48 -18.63
N LYS A 146 10.39 7.47 -17.91
CA LYS A 146 11.74 6.92 -18.14
C LYS A 146 11.72 5.41 -17.99
N TYR A 147 12.58 4.77 -18.77
CA TYR A 147 12.80 3.34 -18.76
C TYR A 147 14.28 3.07 -18.51
N PHE A 148 14.55 2.25 -17.50
CA PHE A 148 15.90 1.85 -17.12
C PHE A 148 16.01 0.34 -17.29
N GLU A 149 16.96 -0.10 -18.12
CA GLU A 149 17.26 -1.50 -18.36
C GLU A 149 18.76 -1.63 -18.48
N GLU A 150 19.31 -2.71 -17.93
CA GLU A 150 20.70 -3.05 -18.16
C GLU A 150 20.83 -3.61 -19.57
N PRO A 151 21.69 -3.03 -20.45
CA PRO A 151 21.86 -3.56 -21.78
C PRO A 151 22.45 -4.97 -21.68
N GLU A 152 21.73 -5.96 -22.20
CA GLU A 152 22.27 -7.32 -22.33
C GLU A 152 23.55 -7.29 -23.16
N ASP A 153 24.63 -7.87 -22.62
CA ASP A 153 25.87 -8.06 -23.38
C ASP A 153 25.57 -8.94 -24.60
N PRO A 154 25.83 -8.47 -25.84
CA PRO A 154 25.62 -9.25 -27.06
C PRO A 154 26.33 -10.61 -27.05
N SER A 155 27.39 -10.76 -26.24
CA SER A 155 28.13 -12.01 -26.08
C SER A 155 27.45 -13.04 -25.16
N ALA A 156 26.46 -12.64 -24.35
CA ALA A 156 25.69 -13.52 -23.48
C ALA A 156 24.51 -14.20 -24.21
N LYS A 157 24.20 -13.78 -25.44
CA LYS A 157 23.18 -14.42 -26.30
C LYS A 157 23.73 -15.72 -26.89
N SER A 158 23.73 -16.77 -26.08
CA SER A 158 23.90 -18.13 -26.61
C SER A 158 22.70 -18.47 -27.50
N PHE A 159 22.98 -18.96 -28.70
CA PHE A 159 22.03 -19.18 -29.82
C PHE A 159 20.87 -20.15 -29.52
N PHE A 160 20.78 -20.69 -28.29
CA PHE A 160 19.83 -21.72 -27.87
C PHE A 160 18.98 -21.35 -26.65
N SER A 161 18.95 -20.08 -26.24
CA SER A 161 17.98 -19.60 -25.23
C SER A 161 16.84 -18.83 -25.85
#